data_AF-A0A2A4V7C4-F1
#
_entry.id   AF-A0A2A4V7C4-F1
#
_cell.length_a   1.000
_cell.length_b   1.000
_cell.length_c   1.000
_cell.angle_alpha   90.00
_cell.angle_beta   90.00
_cell.angle_gamma   90.00
#
_symmetry.space_group_name_H-M   'P 1'
#
loop_
_entity.id
_entity.type
_entity.pdbx_description
1 polymer ?
#
loop_
_entity_poly.entity_id
_entity_poly.type
_entity_poly.pdbx_seq_one_letter_code
_entity_poly.pdbx_strand_id
1 'polypeptide(L)'
;MKRLSLALTTALLLTQPALANENTWQEKVMSFVDQKASVYDIIALDIGRLAEIGYLEIQSSKRLSDHLKAEGFKVENGVANMPTGTVKVN
;
A
#
# COMPACT_ATOMS: atom_id res chain seq x y z
N MET A 1 39.50 35.58 -28.41
CA MET A 1 39.43 34.13 -28.09
C MET A 1 38.77 33.83 -26.74
N LYS A 2 39.10 34.52 -25.63
CA LYS A 2 38.48 34.30 -24.30
C LYS A 2 36.95 34.51 -24.22
N ARG A 3 36.38 35.39 -25.05
CA ARG A 3 34.91 35.63 -25.14
C ARG A 3 34.16 34.56 -25.93
N LEU A 4 34.81 33.91 -26.91
CA LEU A 4 34.25 32.73 -27.58
C LEU A 4 34.30 31.51 -26.65
N SER A 5 35.37 31.36 -25.86
CA SER A 5 35.48 30.30 -24.87
C SER A 5 34.41 30.38 -23.77
N LEU A 6 33.98 31.60 -23.39
CA LEU A 6 32.96 31.80 -22.37
C LEU A 6 31.53 31.56 -22.88
N ALA A 7 31.27 31.81 -24.17
CA ALA A 7 29.97 31.54 -24.78
C ALA A 7 29.73 30.03 -25.00
N LEU A 8 30.81 29.28 -25.29
CA LEU A 8 30.73 27.84 -25.55
C LEU A 8 30.45 27.03 -24.27
N THR A 9 30.93 27.49 -23.12
CA THR A 9 30.66 26.85 -21.82
C THR A 9 29.24 27.12 -21.33
N THR A 10 28.66 28.29 -21.60
CA THR A 10 27.26 28.60 -21.23
C THR A 10 26.23 27.82 -22.06
N ALA A 11 26.55 27.48 -23.31
CA ALA A 11 25.64 26.68 -24.15
C ALA A 11 25.53 25.22 -23.69
N LEU A 12 26.58 24.68 -23.06
CA LEU A 12 26.63 23.28 -22.61
C LEU A 12 25.84 23.03 -21.31
N LEU A 13 25.55 24.06 -20.52
CA LEU A 13 24.72 23.93 -19.31
C LEU A 13 23.21 23.89 -19.59
N LEU A 14 22.75 24.29 -20.78
CA LEU A 14 21.32 24.36 -21.11
C LEU A 14 20.74 23.04 -21.65
N THR A 15 21.57 22.01 -21.87
CA THR A 15 21.15 20.73 -22.44
C THR A 15 21.23 19.59 -21.43
N GLN A 16 20.79 19.81 -20.18
CA GLN A 16 20.56 18.69 -19.28
C GLN A 16 19.18 18.09 -19.59
N PRO A 17 19.11 16.84 -20.08
CA PRO A 17 17.83 16.15 -20.14
C PRO A 17 17.36 15.99 -18.69
N ALA A 18 16.22 16.59 -18.35
CA ALA A 18 15.53 16.30 -17.11
C ALA A 18 15.14 14.83 -17.16
N LEU A 19 15.94 13.95 -16.56
CA LEU A 19 15.54 12.57 -16.33
C LEU A 19 14.50 12.61 -15.20
N ALA A 20 13.28 12.99 -15.56
CA ALA A 20 12.11 12.72 -14.73
C ALA A 20 11.93 11.20 -14.75
N ASN A 21 12.53 10.51 -13.79
CA ASN A 21 12.23 9.12 -13.53
C ASN A 21 10.86 9.08 -12.86
N GLU A 22 9.79 9.11 -13.66
CA GLU A 22 8.46 8.81 -13.15
C GLU A 22 8.45 7.35 -12.73
N ASN A 23 8.40 7.11 -11.42
CA ASN A 23 8.22 5.76 -10.90
C ASN A 23 7.00 5.14 -11.58
N THR A 24 7.23 4.01 -12.22
CA THR A 24 6.20 3.24 -12.92
C THR A 24 5.11 2.83 -11.94
N TRP A 25 3.89 2.53 -12.43
CA TRP A 25 2.83 2.09 -11.53
C TRP A 25 3.19 0.77 -10.82
N GLN A 26 4.02 -0.06 -11.46
CA GLN A 26 4.57 -1.29 -10.90
C GLN A 26 5.46 -0.99 -9.68
N GLU A 27 6.41 -0.07 -9.80
CA GLU A 27 7.28 0.34 -8.68
C GLU A 27 6.48 0.95 -7.54
N LYS A 28 5.43 1.73 -7.85
CA LYS A 28 4.52 2.28 -6.84
C LYS A 28 3.76 1.19 -6.10
N VAL A 29 3.24 0.18 -6.81
CA VAL A 29 2.56 -0.97 -6.19
C VAL A 29 3.52 -1.79 -5.34
N MET A 30 4.72 -2.09 -5.84
CA MET A 30 5.73 -2.83 -5.08
C MET A 30 6.14 -2.09 -3.81
N SER A 31 6.43 -0.79 -3.92
CA SER A 31 6.76 0.03 -2.76
C SER A 31 5.62 0.09 -1.73
N PHE A 32 4.37 0.14 -2.18
CA PHE A 32 3.21 0.08 -1.29
C PHE A 32 3.13 -1.24 -0.53
N VAL A 33 3.34 -2.37 -1.22
CA VAL A 33 3.37 -3.71 -0.59
C VAL A 33 4.49 -3.78 0.45
N ASP A 34 5.69 -3.34 0.10
CA ASP A 34 6.85 -3.35 1.00
C ASP A 34 6.59 -2.49 2.25
N GLN A 35 6.00 -1.30 2.08
CA GLN A 35 5.64 -0.41 3.18
C GLN A 35 4.62 -1.02 4.15
N LYS A 36 3.73 -1.90 3.66
CA LYS A 36 2.67 -2.51 4.47
C LYS A 36 3.00 -3.91 4.99
N ALA A 37 4.07 -4.54 4.50
CA ALA A 37 4.45 -5.91 4.83
C ALA A 37 4.45 -6.20 6.34
N SER A 38 5.14 -5.37 7.14
CA SER A 38 5.22 -5.58 8.59
C SER A 38 3.85 -5.51 9.29
N VAL A 39 2.95 -4.64 8.83
CA VAL A 39 1.60 -4.53 9.38
C VAL A 39 0.80 -5.79 9.06
N TYR A 40 0.90 -6.30 7.84
CA TYR A 40 0.20 -7.51 7.42
C TYR A 40 0.75 -8.76 8.13
N ASP A 41 2.06 -8.85 8.35
CA ASP A 41 2.67 -9.94 9.13
C ASP A 41 2.12 -10.00 10.56
N ILE A 42 2.02 -8.84 11.22
CA ILE A 42 1.46 -8.76 12.58
C ILE A 42 -0.01 -9.22 12.58
N ILE A 43 -0.81 -8.73 11.63
CA ILE A 43 -2.23 -9.10 11.53
C ILE A 43 -2.38 -10.60 11.28
N ALA A 44 -1.60 -11.17 10.37
CA ALA A 44 -1.64 -12.59 10.04
C ALA A 44 -1.26 -13.45 11.24
N LEU A 45 -0.22 -13.06 11.99
CA LEU A 45 0.18 -13.74 13.22
C LEU A 45 -0.87 -13.61 14.32
N ASP A 46 -1.47 -12.44 14.50
CA ASP A 46 -2.56 -12.24 15.47
C ASP A 46 -3.74 -13.15 15.16
N ILE A 47 -4.19 -13.19 13.90
CA ILE A 47 -5.26 -14.09 13.44
C ILE A 47 -4.88 -15.55 13.68
N GLY A 48 -3.66 -15.96 13.29
CA GLY A 48 -3.19 -17.33 13.48
C GLY A 48 -3.14 -17.77 14.95
N ARG A 49 -2.85 -16.84 15.88
CA ARG A 49 -2.81 -17.13 17.33
C ARG A 49 -4.18 -17.31 17.96
N LEU A 50 -5.24 -16.76 17.36
CA LEU A 50 -6.60 -16.87 17.89
C LEU A 50 -7.17 -18.29 17.74
N ALA A 51 -6.71 -19.05 16.74
CA ALA A 51 -7.03 -20.47 16.54
C ALA A 51 -8.53 -20.81 16.63
N GLU A 52 -9.38 -19.96 16.05
CA GLU A 52 -10.84 -20.14 16.07
C GLU A 52 -11.31 -21.12 14.99
N ILE A 53 -12.44 -21.77 15.26
CA ILE A 53 -13.05 -22.74 14.35
C ILE A 53 -13.82 -22.02 13.24
N GLY A 54 -13.81 -22.61 12.04
CA GLY A 54 -14.69 -22.29 10.92
C GLY A 54 -16.10 -21.87 11.36
N TYR A 55 -16.62 -20.74 10.87
CA TYR A 55 -17.93 -20.15 11.19
C TYR A 55 -18.09 -19.55 12.60
N LEU A 56 -17.09 -19.68 13.47
CA LEU A 56 -17.08 -19.16 14.84
C LEU A 56 -15.87 -18.26 15.11
N GLU A 57 -15.26 -17.70 14.07
CA GLU A 57 -14.07 -16.86 14.11
C GLU A 57 -14.35 -15.40 14.53
N ILE A 58 -15.02 -15.22 15.67
CA ILE A 58 -15.50 -13.91 16.12
C ILE A 58 -14.34 -12.93 16.30
N GLN A 59 -13.25 -13.35 16.94
CA GLN A 59 -12.12 -12.46 17.21
C GLN A 59 -11.27 -12.24 15.97
N SER A 60 -11.07 -13.28 15.16
CA SER A 60 -10.25 -13.23 13.95
C SER A 60 -10.94 -12.38 12.88
N SER A 61 -12.24 -12.56 12.69
CA SER A 61 -13.08 -11.73 11.81
C SER A 61 -13.11 -10.27 12.27
N LYS A 62 -13.22 -10.04 13.59
CA LYS A 62 -13.12 -8.69 14.16
C LYS A 62 -11.75 -8.05 13.89
N ARG A 63 -10.66 -8.78 14.14
CA ARG A 63 -9.28 -8.28 13.97
C ARG A 63 -8.99 -7.83 12.54
N LEU A 64 -9.48 -8.59 11.55
CA LEU A 64 -9.40 -8.26 10.14
C LEU A 64 -10.28 -7.06 9.80
N SER A 65 -11.54 -7.10 10.23
CA SER A 65 -12.52 -6.04 9.98
C SER A 65 -12.09 -4.69 10.54
N ASP A 66 -11.47 -4.67 11.72
CA ASP A 66 -10.94 -3.46 12.35
C ASP A 66 -9.80 -2.86 11.52
N HIS A 67 -8.90 -3.68 10.97
CA HIS A 67 -7.84 -3.20 10.09
C HIS A 67 -8.42 -2.59 8.80
N LEU A 68 -9.38 -3.27 8.16
CA LEU A 68 -10.04 -2.75 6.97
C LEU A 68 -10.74 -1.40 7.25
N LYS A 69 -11.46 -1.27 8.37
CA LYS A 69 -12.07 0.00 8.77
C LYS A 69 -11.01 1.10 8.97
N ALA A 70 -9.87 0.77 9.55
CA ALA A 70 -8.77 1.72 9.75
C ALA A 70 -8.15 2.21 8.44
N GLU A 71 -8.12 1.38 7.39
CA GLU A 71 -7.68 1.76 6.04
C GLU A 71 -8.80 2.44 5.21
N GLY A 72 -9.96 2.73 5.82
CA GLY A 72 -11.05 3.49 5.20
C GLY A 72 -12.09 2.63 4.47
N PHE A 73 -12.02 1.30 4.57
CA PHE A 73 -13.04 0.43 4.00
C PHE A 73 -14.35 0.46 4.80
N LYS A 74 -15.48 0.41 4.10
CA LYS A 74 -16.80 0.28 4.72
C LYS A 74 -17.12 -1.20 4.95
N VAL A 75 -16.86 -1.70 6.16
CA VAL A 75 -17.12 -3.11 6.50
C VAL A 75 -18.51 -3.30 7.12
N GLU A 76 -19.30 -4.20 6.54
CA GLU A 76 -20.59 -4.67 7.09
C GLU A 76 -20.41 -6.07 7.70
N ASN A 77 -20.84 -6.22 8.95
CA ASN A 77 -20.80 -7.50 9.69
C ASN A 77 -22.20 -8.13 9.71
N GLY A 78 -22.27 -9.46 9.89
CA GLY A 78 -23.55 -10.14 10.04
C GLY A 78 -24.25 -10.47 8.72
N VAL A 79 -23.52 -10.39 7.59
CA VAL A 79 -24.10 -10.62 6.26
C VAL A 79 -24.59 -12.06 6.16
N ALA A 80 -25.78 -12.23 5.57
CA ALA A 80 -26.46 -13.53 5.47
C ALA A 80 -26.68 -14.22 6.83
N ASN A 81 -26.89 -13.44 7.91
CA ASN A 81 -27.09 -13.94 9.27
C ASN A 81 -25.88 -14.72 9.83
N MET A 82 -24.70 -14.49 9.26
CA MET A 82 -23.44 -15.09 9.72
C MET A 82 -22.65 -14.06 10.54
N PRO A 83 -22.36 -14.33 11.82
CA PRO A 83 -21.67 -13.36 12.69
C PRO A 83 -20.27 -13.00 12.18
N THR A 84 -19.63 -13.90 11.41
CA THR A 84 -18.31 -13.69 10.78
C THR A 84 -18.38 -13.32 9.30
N GLY A 85 -19.59 -13.23 8.72
CA GLY A 85 -19.78 -12.84 7.34
C GLY A 85 -19.51 -11.34 7.13
N THR A 86 -18.50 -11.03 6.33
CA THR A 86 -18.15 -9.65 5.94
C THR A 86 -18.39 -9.44 4.45
N VAL A 87 -19.11 -8.37 4.07
CA VAL A 87 -19.20 -7.94 2.66
C VAL A 87 -19.05 -6.43 2.53
N LYS A 88 -18.45 -6.06 1.40
CA LYS A 88 -18.32 -4.76 0.73
C LYS A 88 -16.97 -4.06 0.89
N VAL A 89 -16.17 -4.19 -0.16
CA VAL A 89 -15.07 -3.30 -0.50
C VAL A 89 -15.60 -2.43 -1.64
N ASN A 90 -15.64 -1.11 -1.46
CA ASN A 90 -15.91 -0.17 -2.57
C ASN A 90 -14.63 0.06 -3.35
#